data_AF-A0A5N4CA32-F1
#
_entry.id   AF-A0A5N4CA32-F1
#
_cell.length_a   1.000
_cell.length_b   1.000
_cell.length_c   1.000
_cell.angle_alpha   90.00
_cell.angle_beta   90.00
_cell.angle_gamma   90.00
#
_symmetry.space_group_name_H-M   'P 1'
#
loop_
_entity.id
_entity.type
_entity.pdbx_description
1 polymer ?
#
loop_
_entity_poly.entity_id
_entity_poly.type
_entity_poly.pdbx_seq_one_letter_code
_entity_poly.pdbx_strand_id
1 'polypeptide(L)'
;MTGREQKVYYSYSQISHKHNVPDDGLPPQSQPLPQPGKDAKAPGFALPELEHNLQLLIDLTEQEIIQNDRQLQYERDMVVNLSHELEKMSEVLEHEERVISNLSRVLEMVEECERRLQPNCSNPLTLDECARVFETLQDKYYEEYRMSDRVDLAVAIVYPLMKEYFKEWDPLKDCTYGTEIISKWKSLLENDQLLSHGGQDLSTDAFHR
;
A
#
# COMPACT_ATOMS: atom_id res chain seq x y z
N MET A 1 -45.64 -40.32 15.48
CA MET A 1 -44.69 -40.39 16.60
C MET A 1 -44.68 -39.04 17.31
N THR A 2 -45.40 -38.93 18.42
CA THR A 2 -45.27 -37.83 19.39
C THR A 2 -45.83 -38.36 20.71
N GLY A 3 -44.93 -38.77 21.60
CA GLY A 3 -45.28 -39.22 22.95
C GLY A 3 -45.68 -38.02 23.82
N ARG A 4 -46.56 -38.25 24.80
CA ARG A 4 -47.03 -37.22 25.74
C ARG A 4 -45.85 -36.57 26.46
N GLU A 5 -45.80 -35.24 26.44
CA GLU A 5 -44.80 -34.45 27.18
C GLU A 5 -44.94 -34.68 28.68
N GLN A 6 -43.83 -35.07 29.33
CA GLN A 6 -43.77 -35.27 30.77
C GLN A 6 -43.38 -33.96 31.44
N LYS A 7 -44.30 -33.39 32.23
CA LYS A 7 -44.11 -32.12 32.94
C LYS A 7 -43.10 -32.31 34.08
N VAL A 8 -41.82 -32.05 33.84
CA VAL A 8 -40.76 -32.09 34.86
C VAL A 8 -40.73 -30.75 35.59
N TYR A 9 -41.72 -30.44 36.43
CA TYR A 9 -41.61 -29.36 37.42
C TYR A 9 -42.64 -29.60 38.53
N TYR A 10 -42.30 -30.48 39.47
CA TYR A 10 -43.18 -30.87 40.60
C TYR A 10 -42.56 -30.53 41.97
N SER A 11 -41.69 -29.52 42.05
CA SER A 11 -41.01 -29.20 43.31
C SER A 11 -41.40 -27.83 43.91
N TYR A 12 -41.76 -26.83 43.10
CA TYR A 12 -42.06 -25.49 43.63
C TYR A 12 -43.49 -25.30 44.16
N SER A 13 -44.43 -26.17 43.78
CA SER A 13 -45.82 -26.10 44.24
C SER A 13 -46.00 -26.58 45.69
N GLN A 14 -45.01 -27.28 46.26
CA GLN A 14 -45.10 -27.90 47.59
C GLN A 14 -44.66 -26.96 48.73
N ILE A 15 -43.94 -25.88 48.42
CA ILE A 15 -43.45 -24.91 49.44
C ILE A 15 -44.52 -23.85 49.78
N SER A 16 -45.67 -23.84 49.09
CA SER A 16 -46.82 -22.98 49.42
C SER A 16 -47.63 -23.47 50.63
N HIS A 17 -47.29 -24.61 51.23
CA HIS A 17 -48.01 -25.09 52.42
C HIS A 17 -47.67 -24.21 53.63
N LYS A 18 -48.65 -23.38 53.99
CA LYS A 18 -48.66 -22.51 55.16
C LYS A 18 -48.28 -23.29 56.43
N HIS A 19 -47.18 -22.91 57.08
CA HIS A 19 -46.97 -23.29 58.47
C HIS A 19 -48.01 -22.59 59.34
N ASN A 20 -48.87 -23.38 59.97
CA ASN A 20 -49.79 -22.92 61.00
C ASN A 20 -48.96 -22.62 62.26
N VAL A 21 -48.90 -21.37 62.67
CA VAL A 21 -48.24 -20.96 63.92
C VAL A 21 -49.17 -21.33 65.08
N PRO A 22 -48.71 -22.05 66.13
CA PRO A 22 -49.52 -22.27 67.32
C PRO A 22 -49.76 -20.93 68.04
N ASP A 23 -51.03 -20.59 68.20
CA ASP A 23 -51.52 -19.48 69.01
C ASP A 23 -51.28 -19.82 70.50
N ASP A 24 -50.17 -19.33 71.06
CA ASP A 24 -49.95 -19.32 72.51
C ASP A 24 -50.21 -17.89 72.99
N GLY A 25 -51.20 -17.75 73.86
CA GLY A 25 -52.03 -16.55 73.95
C GLY A 25 -51.43 -15.32 74.63
N LEU A 26 -52.15 -14.19 74.42
CA LEU A 26 -52.29 -12.93 75.21
C LEU A 26 -52.21 -11.63 74.34
N PRO A 27 -52.90 -10.51 74.71
CA PRO A 27 -54.00 -9.89 73.94
C PRO A 27 -53.62 -8.66 73.09
N PRO A 28 -54.55 -8.03 72.34
CA PRO A 28 -54.22 -7.03 71.33
C PRO A 28 -53.95 -5.66 71.95
N GLN A 29 -52.75 -5.10 71.75
CA GLN A 29 -52.52 -3.67 71.91
C GLN A 29 -51.71 -3.11 70.73
N SER A 30 -52.42 -2.29 69.95
CA SER A 30 -51.97 -1.09 69.24
C SER A 30 -50.52 -1.02 68.75
N GLN A 31 -50.37 -1.07 67.43
CA GLN A 31 -49.19 -0.61 66.69
C GLN A 31 -48.75 0.81 67.07
N PRO A 32 -47.47 1.13 66.82
CA PRO A 32 -47.21 2.11 65.76
C PRO A 32 -46.16 1.64 64.73
N LEU A 33 -46.43 1.89 63.46
CA LEU A 33 -45.44 2.01 62.36
C LEU A 33 -44.81 3.43 62.39
N PRO A 34 -43.75 3.76 61.62
CA PRO A 34 -42.59 2.96 61.16
C PRO A 34 -41.23 3.70 61.33
N GLN A 35 -40.07 3.04 61.14
CA GLN A 35 -38.80 3.71 60.83
C GLN A 35 -38.18 3.14 59.54
N PRO A 36 -37.76 3.97 58.56
CA PRO A 36 -37.05 3.53 57.35
C PRO A 36 -35.55 3.54 57.65
N GLY A 37 -34.89 2.38 57.65
CA GLY A 37 -33.44 2.39 57.89
C GLY A 37 -32.77 1.06 58.20
N LYS A 38 -33.49 -0.06 58.16
CA LYS A 38 -32.85 -1.39 58.14
C LYS A 38 -33.62 -2.27 57.18
N ASP A 39 -33.02 -2.53 56.03
CA ASP A 39 -33.36 -3.67 55.18
C ASP A 39 -33.12 -4.94 56.00
N ALA A 40 -34.08 -5.29 56.85
CA ALA A 40 -34.15 -6.60 57.46
C ALA A 40 -34.48 -7.58 56.33
N LYS A 41 -33.44 -8.03 55.62
CA LYS A 41 -33.50 -9.18 54.71
C LYS A 41 -34.24 -10.28 55.47
N ALA A 42 -35.42 -10.64 55.00
CA ALA A 42 -36.20 -11.72 55.58
C ALA A 42 -35.29 -12.96 55.68
N PRO A 43 -35.12 -13.57 56.86
CA PRO A 43 -34.10 -14.61 57.09
C PRO A 43 -34.37 -15.95 56.38
N GLY A 44 -35.44 -16.02 55.56
CA GLY A 44 -35.83 -17.22 54.81
C GLY A 44 -35.56 -17.16 53.30
N PHE A 45 -34.89 -16.13 52.79
CA PHE A 45 -34.67 -15.96 51.34
C PHE A 45 -33.23 -15.55 51.02
N ALA A 46 -32.25 -16.28 51.56
CA ALA A 46 -30.87 -16.23 51.10
C ALA A 46 -30.62 -17.47 50.25
N LEU A 47 -30.50 -17.30 48.93
CA LEU A 47 -30.09 -18.36 48.00
C LEU A 47 -28.64 -18.11 47.56
N PRO A 48 -27.64 -18.52 48.36
CA PRO A 48 -26.23 -18.24 48.10
C PRO A 48 -25.76 -18.82 46.76
N GLU A 49 -26.27 -19.99 46.37
CA GLU A 49 -25.93 -20.62 45.09
C GLU A 49 -26.47 -19.84 43.88
N LEU A 50 -27.66 -19.23 44.01
CA LEU A 50 -28.21 -18.39 42.94
C LEU A 50 -27.45 -17.07 42.83
N GLU A 51 -27.08 -16.48 43.96
CA GLU A 51 -26.25 -15.27 44.01
C GLU A 51 -24.87 -15.53 43.39
N HIS A 52 -24.25 -16.67 43.70
CA HIS A 52 -22.99 -17.09 43.06
C HIS A 52 -23.13 -17.30 41.55
N ASN A 53 -24.18 -18.00 41.09
CA ASN A 53 -24.42 -18.20 39.66
C ASN A 53 -24.64 -16.89 38.90
N LEU A 54 -25.36 -15.94 39.52
CA LEU A 54 -25.55 -14.61 38.95
C LEU A 54 -24.23 -13.83 38.91
N GLN A 55 -23.42 -13.89 39.97
CA GLN A 55 -22.11 -13.26 39.99
C GLN A 55 -21.20 -13.85 38.89
N LEU A 56 -21.19 -15.17 38.71
CA LEU A 56 -20.41 -15.80 37.65
C LEU A 56 -20.85 -15.35 36.25
N LEU A 57 -22.17 -15.24 36.01
CA LEU A 57 -22.68 -14.72 34.75
C LEU A 57 -22.26 -13.26 34.53
N ILE A 58 -22.30 -12.44 35.59
CA ILE A 58 -21.84 -11.05 35.53
C ILE A 58 -20.34 -11.02 35.17
N ASP A 59 -19.50 -11.77 35.89
CA ASP A 59 -18.05 -11.80 35.67
C ASP A 59 -17.70 -12.27 34.26
N LEU A 60 -18.39 -13.30 33.74
CA LEU A 60 -18.22 -13.77 32.37
C LEU A 60 -18.62 -12.71 31.35
N THR A 61 -19.77 -12.06 31.54
CA THR A 61 -20.22 -10.99 30.63
C THR A 61 -19.31 -9.77 30.68
N GLU A 62 -18.76 -9.42 31.85
CA GLU A 62 -17.79 -8.32 31.99
C GLU A 62 -16.50 -8.64 31.23
N GLN A 63 -15.99 -9.87 31.36
CA GLN A 63 -14.83 -10.34 30.61
C GLN A 63 -15.08 -10.32 29.10
N GLU A 64 -16.25 -10.77 28.64
CA GLU A 64 -16.62 -10.71 27.23
C GLU A 64 -16.67 -9.28 26.69
N ILE A 65 -17.24 -8.34 27.46
CA ILE A 65 -17.28 -6.91 27.09
C ILE A 65 -15.86 -6.36 26.93
N ILE A 66 -14.97 -6.63 27.90
CA ILE A 66 -13.58 -6.18 27.86
C ILE A 66 -12.83 -6.77 26.66
N GLN A 67 -13.03 -8.06 26.39
CA GLN A 67 -12.40 -8.73 25.26
C GLN A 67 -12.91 -8.17 23.92
N ASN A 68 -14.23 -7.93 23.81
CA ASN A 68 -14.83 -7.38 22.61
C ASN A 68 -14.34 -5.95 22.35
N ASP A 69 -14.25 -5.10 23.37
CA ASP A 69 -13.72 -3.74 23.24
C ASP A 69 -12.26 -3.73 22.77
N ARG A 70 -11.42 -4.61 23.34
CA ARG A 70 -10.02 -4.76 22.89
C ARG A 70 -9.93 -5.23 21.44
N GLN A 71 -10.74 -6.21 21.06
CA GLN A 71 -10.80 -6.67 19.67
C GLN A 71 -11.24 -5.54 18.75
N LEU A 72 -12.29 -4.80 19.13
CA LEU A 72 -12.81 -3.70 18.34
C LEU A 72 -11.77 -2.59 18.15
N GLN A 73 -10.97 -2.28 19.17
CA GLN A 73 -9.85 -1.34 19.06
C GLN A 73 -8.77 -1.86 18.11
N TYR A 74 -8.35 -3.12 18.26
CA TYR A 74 -7.37 -3.74 17.37
C TYR A 74 -7.83 -3.72 15.90
N GLU A 75 -9.09 -4.09 15.63
CA GLU A 75 -9.64 -4.06 14.27
C GLU A 75 -9.68 -2.64 13.71
N ARG A 76 -10.01 -1.63 14.53
CA ARG A 76 -9.99 -0.22 14.12
C ARG A 76 -8.59 0.24 13.75
N ASP A 77 -7.59 -0.08 14.58
CA ASP A 77 -6.20 0.27 14.32
C ASP A 77 -5.68 -0.44 13.05
N MET A 78 -6.07 -1.71 12.86
CA MET A 78 -5.73 -2.48 11.66
C MET A 78 -6.36 -1.87 10.40
N VAL A 79 -7.62 -1.42 10.46
CA VAL A 79 -8.26 -0.71 9.33
C VAL A 79 -7.49 0.56 8.97
N VAL A 80 -7.07 1.34 9.97
CA VAL A 80 -6.26 2.55 9.72
C VAL A 80 -4.92 2.19 9.08
N ASN A 81 -4.21 1.18 9.61
CA ASN A 81 -2.93 0.75 9.03
C ASN A 81 -3.09 0.28 7.58
N LEU A 82 -4.08 -0.59 7.31
CA LEU A 82 -4.36 -1.09 5.97
C LEU A 82 -4.77 0.04 5.02
N SER A 83 -5.50 1.05 5.49
CA SER A 83 -5.87 2.20 4.65
C SER A 83 -4.65 2.99 4.19
N HIS A 84 -3.67 3.19 5.08
CA HIS A 84 -2.44 3.89 4.75
C HIS A 84 -1.52 3.03 3.86
N GLU A 85 -1.52 1.71 4.04
CA GLU A 85 -0.81 0.78 3.13
C GLU A 85 -1.42 0.78 1.73
N LEU A 86 -2.76 0.80 1.62
CA LEU A 86 -3.46 0.90 0.35
C LEU A 86 -3.16 2.21 -0.37
N GLU A 87 -3.19 3.34 0.33
CA GLU A 87 -2.86 4.65 -0.23
C GLU A 87 -1.43 4.67 -0.77
N LYS A 88 -0.46 4.23 0.05
CA LYS A 88 0.95 4.13 -0.36
C LYS A 88 1.12 3.22 -1.59
N MET A 89 0.43 2.07 -1.63
CA MET A 89 0.52 1.16 -2.77
C MET A 89 -0.08 1.79 -4.03
N SER A 90 -1.18 2.55 -3.88
CA SER A 90 -1.80 3.28 -4.98
C SER A 90 -0.84 4.31 -5.59
N GLU A 91 -0.14 5.08 -4.76
CA GLU A 91 0.87 6.05 -5.22
C GLU A 91 2.00 5.37 -6.01
N VAL A 92 2.47 4.21 -5.54
CA VAL A 92 3.50 3.43 -6.24
C VAL A 92 2.96 2.93 -7.57
N LEU A 93 1.74 2.39 -7.62
CA LEU A 93 1.13 1.93 -8.87
C LEU A 93 0.97 3.07 -9.89
N GLU A 94 0.51 4.25 -9.47
CA GLU A 94 0.41 5.42 -10.35
C GLU A 94 1.76 5.92 -10.86
N HIS A 95 2.81 5.78 -10.04
CA HIS A 95 4.17 6.10 -10.49
C HIS A 95 4.66 5.09 -11.52
N GLU A 96 4.54 3.79 -11.24
CA GLU A 96 4.94 2.72 -12.14
C GLU A 96 4.17 2.77 -13.47
N GLU A 97 2.86 3.04 -13.45
CA GLU A 97 2.05 3.19 -14.66
C GLU A 97 2.56 4.33 -15.55
N ARG A 98 2.95 5.46 -14.95
CA ARG A 98 3.57 6.58 -15.69
C ARG A 98 4.92 6.18 -16.29
N VAL A 99 5.76 5.48 -15.53
CA VAL A 99 7.07 5.00 -16.02
C VAL A 99 6.90 4.02 -17.18
N ILE A 100 5.97 3.05 -17.06
CA ILE A 100 5.65 2.09 -18.13
C ILE A 100 5.15 2.81 -19.38
N SER A 101 4.26 3.79 -19.21
CA SER A 101 3.72 4.58 -20.33
C SER A 101 4.82 5.36 -21.05
N ASN A 102 5.70 6.02 -20.30
CA ASN A 102 6.83 6.75 -20.86
C ASN A 102 7.80 5.82 -21.60
N LEU A 103 8.20 4.71 -20.98
CA LEU A 103 9.11 3.74 -21.59
C LEU A 103 8.51 3.14 -22.86
N SER A 104 7.22 2.83 -22.85
CA SER A 104 6.51 2.34 -24.04
C SER A 104 6.54 3.37 -25.16
N ARG A 105 6.36 4.65 -24.84
CA ARG A 105 6.43 5.73 -25.82
C ARG A 105 7.84 5.91 -26.39
N VAL A 106 8.87 5.78 -25.56
CA VAL A 106 10.28 5.79 -25.98
C VAL A 106 10.58 4.62 -26.91
N LEU A 107 10.16 3.40 -26.54
CA LEU A 107 10.33 2.20 -27.35
C LEU A 107 9.66 2.36 -28.72
N GLU A 108 8.42 2.84 -28.78
CA GLU A 108 7.75 3.14 -30.05
C GLU A 108 8.54 4.10 -30.94
N MET A 109 9.13 5.16 -30.35
CA MET A 109 9.95 6.12 -31.08
C MET A 109 11.23 5.48 -31.62
N VAL A 110 11.87 4.61 -30.85
CA VAL A 110 13.09 3.89 -31.25
C VAL A 110 12.79 2.86 -32.32
N GLU A 111 11.74 2.06 -32.16
CA GLU A 111 11.30 1.08 -33.15
C GLU A 111 10.92 1.74 -34.48
N GLU A 112 10.30 2.92 -34.43
CA GLU A 112 10.02 3.69 -35.64
C GLU A 112 11.30 4.18 -36.34
N CYS A 113 12.31 4.59 -35.58
CA CYS A 113 13.61 4.94 -36.14
C CYS A 113 14.27 3.72 -36.80
N GLU A 114 14.25 2.56 -36.14
CA GLU A 114 14.79 1.31 -36.67
C GLU A 114 14.08 0.89 -37.96
N ARG A 115 12.75 0.95 -37.99
CA ARG A 115 11.93 0.62 -39.17
C ARG A 115 12.28 1.51 -40.36
N ARG A 116 12.51 2.80 -40.12
CA ARG A 116 12.91 3.78 -41.14
C ARG A 116 14.38 3.69 -41.54
N LEU A 117 15.21 2.96 -40.78
CA LEU A 117 16.61 2.69 -41.12
C LEU A 117 16.77 1.45 -42.02
N GLN A 118 15.74 0.61 -42.14
CA GLN A 118 15.77 -0.58 -42.98
C GLN A 118 15.97 -0.25 -44.46
N PRO A 119 16.74 -1.07 -45.22
CA PRO A 119 16.92 -0.87 -46.65
C PRO A 119 15.58 -1.02 -47.37
N ASN A 120 15.30 -0.11 -48.31
CA ASN A 120 14.05 -0.01 -49.09
C ASN A 120 12.83 0.60 -48.36
N CYS A 121 13.03 1.30 -47.25
CA CYS A 121 11.96 2.10 -46.67
C CYS A 121 11.53 3.21 -47.63
N SER A 122 10.22 3.41 -47.79
CA SER A 122 9.67 4.48 -48.65
C SER A 122 9.93 5.88 -48.11
N ASN A 123 10.19 6.00 -46.80
CA ASN A 123 10.51 7.26 -46.12
C ASN A 123 11.69 7.06 -45.15
N PRO A 124 12.94 6.99 -45.65
CA PRO A 124 14.11 6.75 -44.82
C PRO A 124 14.28 7.84 -43.76
N LEU A 125 14.85 7.48 -42.61
CA LEU A 125 15.14 8.44 -41.55
C LEU A 125 16.29 9.36 -41.96
N THR A 126 16.11 10.67 -41.82
CA THR A 126 17.18 11.65 -42.05
C THR A 126 17.91 12.03 -40.75
N LEU A 127 19.13 12.55 -40.86
CA LEU A 127 19.89 13.03 -39.69
C LEU A 127 19.13 14.14 -38.93
N ASP A 128 18.45 15.06 -39.62
CA ASP A 128 17.69 16.12 -38.96
C ASP A 128 16.42 15.61 -38.26
N GLU A 129 15.75 14.60 -38.82
CA GLU A 129 14.63 13.94 -38.13
C GLU A 129 15.10 13.16 -36.91
N CYS A 130 16.21 12.43 -37.03
CA CYS A 130 16.82 11.72 -35.93
C CYS A 130 17.22 12.69 -34.80
N ALA A 131 17.80 13.84 -35.14
CA ALA A 131 18.12 14.88 -34.15
C ALA A 131 16.87 15.35 -33.38
N ARG A 132 15.73 15.56 -34.05
CA ARG A 132 14.46 15.93 -33.38
C ARG A 132 13.93 14.83 -32.47
N VAL A 133 14.12 13.56 -32.83
CA VAL A 133 13.78 12.42 -31.97
C VAL A 133 14.63 12.46 -30.70
N PHE A 134 15.95 12.65 -30.83
CA PHE A 134 16.86 12.76 -29.70
C PHE A 134 16.57 13.98 -28.81
N GLU A 135 16.25 15.14 -29.39
CA GLU A 135 15.80 16.33 -28.65
C GLU A 135 14.52 16.02 -27.85
N THR A 136 13.56 15.31 -28.45
CA THR A 136 12.32 14.91 -27.76
C THR A 136 12.59 13.94 -26.61
N LEU A 137 13.50 12.99 -26.81
CA LEU A 137 13.93 12.06 -25.75
C LEU A 137 14.59 12.81 -24.59
N GLN A 138 15.41 13.82 -24.88
CA GLN A 138 16.08 14.62 -23.84
C GLN A 138 15.12 15.55 -23.09
N ASP A 139 14.17 16.17 -23.78
CA ASP A 139 13.25 17.14 -23.18
C ASP A 139 12.14 16.45 -22.38
N LYS A 140 11.55 15.38 -22.94
CA LYS A 140 10.34 14.75 -22.38
C LYS A 140 10.56 13.45 -21.62
N TYR A 141 11.65 12.73 -21.93
CA TYR A 141 11.91 11.39 -21.44
C TYR A 141 13.35 11.26 -20.91
N TYR A 142 13.82 12.30 -20.22
CA TYR A 142 15.22 12.40 -19.81
C TYR A 142 15.65 11.25 -18.89
N GLU A 143 14.77 10.80 -18.00
CA GLU A 143 15.08 9.70 -17.07
C GLU A 143 15.22 8.38 -17.82
N GLU A 144 14.31 8.09 -18.74
CA GLU A 144 14.32 6.90 -19.60
C GLU A 144 15.51 6.93 -20.56
N TYR A 145 15.81 8.10 -21.11
CA TYR A 145 16.96 8.37 -21.98
C TYR A 145 18.30 8.22 -21.25
N ARG A 146 18.35 8.52 -19.93
CA ARG A 146 19.53 8.31 -19.10
C ARG A 146 19.71 6.84 -18.71
N MET A 147 18.60 6.12 -18.47
CA MET A 147 18.62 4.70 -18.10
C MET A 147 19.00 3.78 -19.26
N SER A 148 18.57 4.14 -20.47
CA SER A 148 18.92 3.42 -21.70
C SER A 148 20.26 3.97 -22.18
N ASP A 149 21.37 3.25 -22.01
CA ASP A 149 22.72 3.75 -22.29
C ASP A 149 22.77 4.55 -23.60
N ARG A 150 22.82 5.89 -23.47
CA ARG A 150 22.68 6.85 -24.56
C ARG A 150 23.63 6.55 -25.71
N VAL A 151 24.83 6.07 -25.36
CA VAL A 151 25.88 5.79 -26.32
C VAL A 151 25.46 4.66 -27.25
N ASP A 152 24.84 3.62 -26.70
CA ASP A 152 24.38 2.48 -27.49
C ASP A 152 23.26 2.87 -28.46
N LEU A 153 22.30 3.67 -28.00
CA LEU A 153 21.21 4.14 -28.88
C LEU A 153 21.74 5.06 -29.99
N ALA A 154 22.67 5.95 -29.66
CA ALA A 154 23.31 6.83 -30.62
C ALA A 154 24.13 6.03 -31.64
N VAL A 155 24.90 5.03 -31.20
CA VAL A 155 25.67 4.16 -32.09
C VAL A 155 24.76 3.32 -32.98
N ALA A 156 23.63 2.81 -32.47
CA ALA A 156 22.71 2.00 -33.26
C ALA A 156 22.04 2.80 -34.39
N ILE A 157 21.61 4.04 -34.12
CA ILE A 157 20.77 4.81 -35.06
C ILE A 157 21.58 5.87 -35.82
N VAL A 158 22.43 6.64 -35.12
CA VAL A 158 23.10 7.81 -35.69
C VAL A 158 24.30 7.40 -36.55
N TYR A 159 25.04 6.37 -36.14
CA TYR A 159 26.24 5.93 -36.89
C TYR A 159 25.92 5.50 -38.32
N PRO A 160 24.90 4.65 -38.60
CA PRO A 160 24.54 4.31 -39.97
C PRO A 160 24.14 5.54 -40.82
N LEU A 161 23.43 6.50 -40.22
CA LEU A 161 23.03 7.74 -40.89
C LEU A 161 24.22 8.65 -41.20
N MET A 162 25.14 8.82 -40.25
CA MET A 162 26.38 9.57 -40.46
C MET A 162 27.26 8.90 -41.53
N LYS A 163 27.36 7.57 -41.49
CA LYS A 163 28.13 6.82 -42.49
C LYS A 163 27.59 7.03 -43.90
N GLU A 164 26.26 7.03 -44.08
CA GLU A 164 25.67 7.31 -45.39
C GLU A 164 25.86 8.79 -45.79
N TYR A 165 25.75 9.74 -44.84
CA TYR A 165 25.96 11.16 -45.10
C TYR A 165 27.38 11.50 -45.60
N PHE A 166 28.39 10.83 -45.04
CA PHE A 166 29.80 11.03 -45.40
C PHE A 166 30.29 10.14 -46.55
N LYS A 167 29.44 9.30 -47.13
CA LYS A 167 29.83 8.32 -48.16
C LYS A 167 30.43 8.94 -49.42
N GLU A 168 29.88 10.08 -49.84
CA GLU A 168 30.31 10.82 -51.04
C GLU A 168 31.27 11.97 -50.69
N TRP A 169 31.72 12.06 -49.44
CA TRP A 169 32.59 13.15 -48.99
C TRP A 169 34.02 12.97 -49.52
N ASP A 170 34.56 14.02 -50.14
CA ASP A 170 35.95 14.11 -50.58
C ASP A 170 36.69 15.18 -49.75
N PRO A 171 37.49 14.75 -48.75
CA PRO A 171 38.19 15.67 -47.84
C PRO A 171 39.17 16.62 -48.51
N LEU A 172 39.64 16.29 -49.73
CA LEU A 172 40.58 17.13 -50.47
C LEU A 172 39.88 18.26 -51.24
N LYS A 173 38.57 18.13 -51.49
CA LYS A 173 37.77 19.17 -52.17
C LYS A 173 37.09 20.11 -51.18
N ASP A 174 36.55 19.56 -50.10
CA ASP A 174 35.90 20.33 -49.04
C ASP A 174 36.22 19.73 -47.68
N CYS A 175 37.18 20.32 -46.97
CA CYS A 175 37.56 19.89 -45.63
C CYS A 175 36.58 20.33 -44.53
N THR A 176 35.61 21.19 -44.86
CA THR A 176 34.63 21.74 -43.91
C THR A 176 33.27 21.04 -43.96
N TYR A 177 33.03 20.22 -44.99
CA TYR A 177 31.80 19.45 -45.14
C TYR A 177 31.49 18.61 -43.91
N GLY A 178 30.27 18.77 -43.38
CA GLY A 178 29.76 18.02 -42.23
C GLY A 178 30.24 18.50 -40.86
N THR A 179 31.08 19.53 -40.77
CA THR A 179 31.52 20.11 -39.48
C THR A 179 30.33 20.64 -38.66
N GLU A 180 29.37 21.32 -39.30
CA GLU A 180 28.16 21.81 -38.63
C GLU A 180 27.28 20.67 -38.10
N ILE A 181 27.13 19.60 -38.88
CA ILE A 181 26.34 18.42 -38.50
C ILE A 181 27.01 17.68 -37.34
N ILE A 182 28.33 17.46 -37.41
CA ILE A 182 29.08 16.87 -36.31
C ILE A 182 28.99 17.76 -35.07
N SER A 183 29.05 19.09 -35.20
CA SER A 183 28.89 20.01 -34.07
C SER A 183 27.51 19.89 -33.42
N LYS A 184 26.44 19.82 -34.22
CA LYS A 184 25.06 19.63 -33.73
C LYS A 184 24.91 18.30 -32.99
N TRP A 185 25.40 17.22 -33.58
CA TRP A 185 25.35 15.89 -32.95
C TRP A 185 26.26 15.77 -31.74
N LYS A 186 27.41 16.47 -31.74
CA LYS A 186 28.26 16.60 -30.57
C LYS A 186 27.50 17.28 -29.43
N SER A 187 26.85 18.43 -29.66
CA SER A 187 26.07 19.09 -28.59
C SER A 187 24.89 18.25 -28.10
N LEU A 188 24.24 17.47 -28.97
CA LEU A 188 23.14 16.59 -28.57
C LEU A 188 23.64 15.38 -27.77
N LEU A 189 24.81 14.83 -28.10
CA LEU A 189 25.31 13.60 -27.47
C LEU A 189 26.26 13.87 -26.30
N GLU A 190 26.85 15.05 -26.22
CA GLU A 190 27.81 15.45 -25.19
C GLU A 190 27.06 16.22 -24.09
N ASN A 191 26.62 15.50 -23.05
CA ASN A 191 26.20 16.11 -21.78
C ASN A 191 27.28 15.83 -20.72
N ASP A 192 27.54 16.86 -19.91
CA ASP A 192 28.67 17.14 -18.99
C ASP A 192 29.16 16.00 -18.06
N GLN A 193 28.44 14.89 -17.97
CA GLN A 193 28.75 13.81 -17.00
C GLN A 193 29.79 12.81 -17.52
N LEU A 194 29.95 12.66 -18.84
CA LEU A 194 30.93 11.70 -19.40
C LEU A 194 32.38 12.12 -19.21
N LEU A 195 32.66 13.42 -19.07
CA LEU A 195 34.02 13.93 -18.81
C LEU A 195 34.37 13.91 -17.31
N SER A 196 33.39 13.82 -16.42
CA SER A 196 33.65 13.79 -14.97
C SER A 196 34.13 12.42 -14.48
N HIS A 197 33.83 11.34 -15.19
CA HIS A 197 34.20 9.98 -14.78
C HIS A 197 35.59 9.53 -15.24
N GLY A 198 36.21 10.25 -16.19
CA GLY A 198 37.55 9.92 -16.72
C GLY A 198 38.73 10.44 -15.88
N GLY A 199 38.46 11.20 -14.80
CA GLY A 199 39.49 11.93 -14.05
C GLY A 199 39.69 11.54 -12.58
N GLN A 200 38.89 10.61 -12.02
CA GLN A 200 38.92 10.32 -10.57
C GLN A 200 39.60 8.99 -10.18
N ASP A 201 39.98 8.12 -11.13
CA ASP A 201 40.56 6.81 -10.81
C ASP A 201 42.08 6.80 -10.54
N LEU A 202 42.74 7.96 -10.44
CA LEU A 202 44.20 8.02 -10.22
C LEU A 202 44.64 8.61 -8.87
N SER A 203 43.77 8.68 -7.86
CA SER A 203 44.17 9.18 -6.54
C SER A 203 43.50 8.46 -5.38
N THR A 204 43.62 7.14 -5.31
CA THR A 204 43.57 6.42 -4.03
C THR A 204 44.92 5.81 -3.75
N ASP A 205 45.76 6.64 -3.13
CA ASP A 205 47.03 6.30 -2.51
C ASP A 205 46.79 5.25 -1.40
N ALA A 206 46.95 3.97 -1.75
CA ALA A 206 46.60 2.83 -0.91
C ALA A 206 47.75 2.31 -0.04
N PHE A 207 48.77 3.11 0.24
CA PHE A 207 49.89 2.71 1.11
C PHE A 207 50.22 3.76 2.17
N HIS A 208 49.28 3.94 3.10
CA HIS A 208 49.58 4.45 4.43
C HIS A 208 48.90 3.58 5.49
N ARG A 209 49.56 2.46 5.84
CA ARG A 209 49.55 1.93 7.20
C ARG A 209 50.71 0.98 7.45
#